data_AF-T1HIE1-F1
#
_entry.id   AF-T1HIE1-F1
#
_cell.length_a   1.000
_cell.length_b   1.000
_cell.length_c   1.000
_cell.angle_alpha   90.00
_cell.angle_beta   90.00
_cell.angle_gamma   90.00
#
_symmetry.space_group_name_H-M   'P 1'
#
loop_
_entity.id
_entity.type
_entity.pdbx_description
1 polymer ?
#
loop_
_entity_poly.entity_id
_entity_poly.type
_entity_poly.pdbx_seq_one_letter_code
_entity_poly.pdbx_strand_id
1 'polypeptide(L)'
;KDFYLRVRDVRIKLLARPRNLAILPEGFDYQENINRPPKAALTFKTTERLKCLATLDPKKITPKYRPPTPQHHYVSRAALLYVPSKNIERLAIRAKRMPKVIVEQEKEWDEKQHEMELKKIVFAKNRAKWLKMRAEPRGIPKRHKHPVEVVIVVHGKKLFVREDQLEDYMAKSLRQRRTKHDIDWKRFDTLSIPTKITPKYKVLPVKDTYFETRARNLKTTLSKRMGELYQPRTLPEEALLDLNYIPFTVAKGSLKYQITPRMEELAQPFTRNEEDDDDEIDDYVFSVPRRALRAKCSKRLAELARPIMRD
;
A
#
# COMPACT_ATOMS: atom_id res chain seq x y z
N LYS A 1 -33.95 -10.04 -27.39
CA LYS A 1 -32.57 -10.35 -27.83
C LYS A 1 -31.85 -9.11 -28.35
N ASP A 2 -32.52 -8.25 -29.11
CA ASP A 2 -31.90 -7.08 -29.76
C ASP A 2 -31.38 -6.00 -28.80
N PHE A 3 -31.98 -5.87 -27.62
CA PHE A 3 -31.48 -4.94 -26.59
C PHE A 3 -30.08 -5.32 -26.10
N TYR A 4 -29.83 -6.61 -25.88
CA TYR A 4 -28.54 -7.11 -25.42
C TYR A 4 -27.44 -6.98 -26.48
N LEU A 5 -27.80 -7.11 -27.77
CA LEU A 5 -26.87 -6.90 -28.87
C LEU A 5 -26.46 -5.42 -28.97
N ARG A 6 -27.41 -4.48 -28.81
CA ARG A 6 -27.10 -3.03 -28.79
C ARG A 6 -26.21 -2.63 -27.62
N VAL A 7 -26.46 -3.15 -26.42
CA VAL A 7 -25.63 -2.85 -25.23
C VAL A 7 -24.21 -3.40 -25.38
N ARG A 8 -24.06 -4.58 -25.99
CA ARG A 8 -22.75 -5.20 -26.25
C ARG A 8 -21.95 -4.39 -27.27
N ASP A 9 -22.58 -3.92 -28.35
CA ASP A 9 -21.91 -3.11 -29.37
C ASP A 9 -21.47 -1.73 -28.84
N VAL A 10 -22.28 -1.10 -27.99
CA VAL A 10 -21.90 0.15 -27.32
C VAL A 10 -20.69 -0.06 -26.39
N ARG A 11 -20.67 -1.17 -25.64
CA ARG A 11 -19.55 -1.51 -24.76
C ARG A 11 -18.26 -1.83 -25.53
N ILE A 12 -18.36 -2.54 -26.65
CA ILE A 12 -17.22 -2.82 -27.53
C ILE A 12 -16.70 -1.51 -28.14
N LYS A 13 -17.57 -0.61 -28.59
CA LYS A 13 -17.17 0.73 -29.08
C LYS A 13 -16.53 1.60 -27.98
N LEU A 14 -16.97 1.49 -26.74
CA LEU A 14 -16.36 2.19 -25.60
C LEU A 14 -14.98 1.64 -25.23
N LEU A 15 -14.78 0.32 -25.34
CA LEU A 15 -13.49 -0.32 -25.07
C LEU A 15 -12.48 -0.17 -26.23
N ALA A 16 -12.97 -0.01 -27.46
CA ALA A 16 -12.15 0.21 -28.65
C ALA A 16 -11.73 1.67 -28.84
N ARG A 17 -12.29 2.62 -28.06
CA ARG A 17 -11.72 3.96 -28.01
C ARG A 17 -10.32 3.85 -27.40
N PRO A 18 -9.26 4.30 -28.09
CA PRO A 18 -7.95 4.40 -27.46
C PRO A 18 -8.16 5.22 -26.21
N ARG A 19 -7.82 4.65 -25.05
CA ARG A 19 -7.75 5.47 -23.84
C ARG A 19 -6.82 6.60 -24.24
N ASN A 20 -7.35 7.83 -24.26
CA ASN A 20 -6.54 9.02 -24.24
C ASN A 20 -5.77 8.95 -22.91
N LEU A 21 -4.73 8.13 -22.87
CA LEU A 21 -3.58 8.33 -22.02
C LEU A 21 -3.25 9.77 -22.33
N ALA A 22 -3.58 10.65 -21.37
CA ALA A 22 -3.14 12.02 -21.45
C ALA A 22 -1.67 11.92 -21.78
N ILE A 23 -1.32 12.41 -22.98
CA ILE A 23 0.05 12.71 -23.32
C ILE A 23 0.47 13.64 -22.18
N LEU A 24 1.21 13.08 -21.21
CA LEU A 24 1.81 13.88 -20.16
C LEU A 24 2.56 14.97 -20.92
N PRO A 25 2.27 16.25 -20.65
CA PRO A 25 2.83 17.33 -21.45
C PRO A 25 4.35 17.13 -21.56
N GLU A 26 4.84 16.98 -22.79
CA GLU A 26 6.26 16.97 -23.10
C GLU A 26 6.86 18.25 -22.53
N GLY A 27 7.55 18.16 -21.40
CA GLY A 27 8.02 19.34 -20.66
C GLY A 27 8.13 19.19 -19.15
N PHE A 28 7.71 18.08 -18.55
CA PHE A 28 8.19 17.73 -17.21
C PHE A 28 9.61 17.17 -17.31
N ASP A 29 10.58 18.07 -17.46
CA ASP A 29 11.96 17.80 -17.13
C ASP A 29 11.98 17.17 -15.73
N TYR A 30 12.36 15.90 -15.66
CA TYR A 30 12.83 15.31 -14.42
C TYR A 30 14.12 16.06 -14.06
N GLN A 31 13.96 17.24 -13.45
CA GLN A 31 15.04 17.82 -12.69
C GLN A 31 15.28 16.85 -11.54
N GLU A 32 16.27 15.98 -11.73
CA GLU A 32 16.94 15.34 -10.62
C GLU A 32 17.23 16.45 -9.62
N ASN A 33 16.43 16.52 -8.56
CA ASN A 33 16.75 17.30 -7.39
C ASN A 33 17.96 16.61 -6.79
N ILE A 34 19.14 16.90 -7.35
CA ILE A 34 20.42 16.65 -6.74
C ILE A 34 20.31 17.40 -5.42
N ASN A 35 20.00 16.67 -4.36
CA ASN A 35 19.87 17.19 -3.01
C ASN A 35 21.21 17.80 -2.64
N ARG A 36 21.39 19.09 -2.98
CA ARG A 36 22.59 19.81 -2.62
C ARG A 36 22.64 19.78 -1.10
N PRO A 37 23.73 19.27 -0.51
CA PRO A 37 23.84 19.24 0.93
C PRO A 37 23.65 20.66 1.46
N PRO A 38 22.90 20.85 2.56
CA PRO A 38 22.64 22.18 3.10
C PRO A 38 23.98 22.87 3.39
N LYS A 39 24.05 24.20 3.25
CA LYS A 39 25.31 24.96 3.46
C LYS A 39 26.00 24.65 4.79
N ALA A 40 25.23 24.33 5.82
CA ALA A 40 25.74 23.89 7.13
C ALA A 40 26.54 22.57 7.09
N ALA A 41 26.22 21.67 6.15
CA ALA A 41 26.97 20.43 5.95
C ALA A 41 28.32 20.69 5.24
N LEU A 42 28.41 21.72 4.40
CA LEU A 42 29.66 22.11 3.73
C LEU A 42 30.64 22.81 4.68
N THR A 43 30.14 23.49 5.72
CA THR A 43 30.96 24.20 6.71
C THR A 43 31.18 23.41 8.00
N PHE A 44 30.71 22.16 8.07
CA PHE A 44 30.80 21.36 9.27
C PHE A 44 32.25 20.99 9.60
N LYS A 45 32.80 21.59 10.67
CA LYS A 45 34.09 21.18 11.23
C LYS A 45 33.89 19.90 12.03
N THR A 46 34.70 18.88 11.75
CA THR A 46 34.64 17.61 12.48
C THR A 46 35.01 17.83 13.95
N THR A 47 34.10 17.45 14.84
CA THR A 47 34.34 17.47 16.29
C THR A 47 35.37 16.39 16.66
N GLU A 48 36.12 16.59 17.74
CA GLU A 48 37.10 15.60 18.23
C GLU A 48 36.45 14.24 18.49
N ARG A 49 35.23 14.25 19.04
CA ARG A 49 34.44 13.03 19.23
C ARG A 49 34.19 12.28 17.91
N LEU A 50 33.87 12.99 16.83
CA LEU A 50 33.69 12.37 15.51
C LEU A 50 35.01 11.88 14.93
N LYS A 51 36.13 12.55 15.21
CA LYS A 51 37.46 12.05 14.84
C LYS A 51 37.76 10.73 15.56
N CYS A 52 37.50 10.65 16.87
CA CYS A 52 37.67 9.42 17.65
C CYS A 52 36.75 8.28 17.19
N LEU A 53 35.54 8.58 16.72
CA LEU A 53 34.63 7.58 16.18
C LEU A 53 35.00 7.14 14.75
N ALA A 54 35.62 8.02 13.96
CA ALA A 54 36.08 7.71 12.60
C ALA A 54 37.37 6.89 12.61
N THR A 55 38.24 7.08 13.61
CA THR A 55 39.39 6.21 13.85
C THR A 55 38.92 4.93 14.52
N LEU A 56 38.67 3.88 13.73
CA LEU A 56 38.44 2.55 14.27
C LEU A 56 39.66 2.13 15.11
N ASP A 57 39.42 1.77 16.37
CA ASP A 57 40.46 1.17 17.21
C ASP A 57 41.04 -0.05 16.47
N PRO A 58 42.35 -0.11 16.17
CA PRO A 58 42.92 -1.21 15.39
C PRO A 58 42.71 -2.58 16.05
N LYS A 59 42.51 -2.59 17.38
CA LYS A 59 42.19 -3.79 18.19
C LYS A 59 40.78 -4.32 17.98
N LYS A 60 39.83 -3.50 17.50
CA LYS A 60 38.44 -3.89 17.22
C LYS A 60 38.20 -4.25 15.76
N ILE A 61 39.22 -4.10 14.91
CA ILE A 61 39.18 -4.56 13.53
C ILE A 61 39.24 -6.08 13.57
N THR A 62 38.10 -6.73 13.37
CA THR A 62 38.09 -8.19 13.21
C THR A 62 38.97 -8.56 12.02
N PRO A 63 39.75 -9.66 12.07
CA PRO A 63 40.62 -10.09 10.97
C PRO A 63 39.86 -10.38 9.65
N LYS A 64 38.53 -10.39 9.70
CA LYS A 64 37.63 -10.54 8.54
C LYS A 64 37.33 -9.22 7.81
N TYR A 65 37.63 -8.06 8.41
CA TYR A 65 37.41 -6.77 7.75
C TYR A 65 38.52 -6.50 6.73
N ARG A 66 38.20 -6.66 5.44
CA ARG A 66 38.98 -6.07 4.35
C ARG A 66 38.40 -4.69 4.07
N PRO A 67 39.16 -3.58 4.23
CA PRO A 67 38.69 -2.29 3.76
C PRO A 67 38.31 -2.42 2.28
N PRO A 68 37.21 -1.78 1.83
CA PRO A 68 36.85 -1.82 0.43
C PRO A 68 38.05 -1.32 -0.37
N THR A 69 38.55 -2.15 -1.29
CA THR A 69 39.62 -1.73 -2.19
C THR A 69 39.16 -0.46 -2.90
N PRO A 70 39.98 0.61 -2.92
CA PRO A 70 39.61 1.84 -3.59
C PRO A 70 39.21 1.48 -5.01
N GLN A 71 37.93 1.70 -5.34
CA GLN A 71 37.45 1.45 -6.68
C GLN A 71 38.11 2.52 -7.55
N HIS A 72 39.14 2.13 -8.29
CA HIS A 72 39.67 2.96 -9.35
C HIS A 72 38.53 3.11 -10.37
N HIS A 73 37.89 4.28 -10.39
CA HIS A 73 36.94 4.61 -11.43
C HIS A 73 37.73 4.70 -12.74
N TYR A 74 37.78 3.58 -13.46
CA TYR A 74 38.36 3.52 -14.79
C TYR A 74 37.45 4.33 -15.71
N VAL A 75 37.81 5.58 -15.91
CA VAL A 75 37.22 6.40 -16.97
C VAL A 75 37.70 5.77 -18.28
N SER A 76 36.78 5.28 -19.11
CA SER A 76 37.15 4.69 -20.39
C SER A 76 37.94 5.70 -21.22
N ARG A 77 38.90 5.22 -22.01
CA ARG A 77 39.73 6.11 -22.86
C ARG A 77 38.85 6.95 -23.81
N ALA A 78 37.70 6.42 -24.22
CA ALA A 78 36.69 7.13 -25.01
C ALA A 78 36.04 8.30 -24.23
N ALA A 79 35.77 8.14 -22.93
CA ALA A 79 35.24 9.22 -22.11
C ALA A 79 36.28 10.32 -21.85
N LEU A 80 37.58 9.99 -21.78
CA LEU A 80 38.65 10.98 -21.71
C LEU A 80 38.85 11.77 -23.01
N LEU A 81 38.53 11.15 -24.15
CA LEU A 81 38.60 11.76 -25.48
C LEU A 81 37.27 12.40 -25.92
N TYR A 82 36.26 12.41 -25.04
CA TYR A 82 34.95 12.94 -25.38
C TYR A 82 35.01 14.46 -25.51
N VAL A 83 34.74 14.95 -26.72
CA VAL A 83 34.54 16.38 -27.00
C VAL A 83 33.05 16.69 -26.82
N PRO A 84 32.66 17.54 -25.86
CA PRO A 84 31.25 17.87 -25.65
C PRO A 84 30.67 18.56 -26.88
N SER A 85 29.41 18.25 -27.21
CA SER A 85 28.71 18.94 -28.29
C SER A 85 28.41 20.39 -27.91
N LYS A 86 28.28 21.28 -28.91
CA LYS A 86 27.89 22.69 -28.70
C LYS A 86 26.61 22.86 -27.85
N ASN A 87 25.69 21.89 -27.89
CA ASN A 87 24.49 21.92 -27.05
C ASN A 87 24.80 21.66 -25.57
N ILE A 88 25.71 20.72 -25.27
CA ILE A 88 26.17 20.45 -23.90
C ILE A 88 26.94 21.66 -23.35
N GLU A 89 27.77 22.30 -24.18
CA GLU A 89 28.46 23.54 -23.82
C GLU A 89 27.47 24.67 -23.48
N ARG A 90 26.42 24.86 -24.28
CA ARG A 90 25.36 25.86 -24.02
C ARG A 90 24.61 25.59 -22.71
N LEU A 91 24.34 24.31 -22.39
CA LEU A 91 23.70 23.93 -21.13
C LEU A 91 24.59 24.18 -19.91
N ALA A 92 25.90 23.92 -20.03
CA ALA A 92 26.87 24.20 -18.97
C ALA A 92 26.99 25.71 -18.67
N ILE A 93 26.88 26.56 -19.69
CA ILE A 93 26.92 28.02 -19.52
C ILE A 93 25.68 28.54 -18.76
N ARG A 94 24.50 27.95 -19.01
CA ARG A 94 23.23 28.37 -18.37
C ARG A 94 23.17 28.11 -16.86
N ALA A 95 24.02 27.23 -16.33
CA ALA A 95 24.12 26.95 -14.89
C ALA A 95 24.85 28.04 -14.10
N LYS A 96 25.55 28.97 -14.75
CA LYS A 96 26.11 30.18 -14.13
C LYS A 96 25.00 31.22 -13.93
N ARG A 97 24.04 30.90 -13.06
CA ARG A 97 23.10 31.90 -12.53
C ARG A 97 23.92 33.03 -11.91
N MET A 98 23.58 34.27 -12.25
CA MET A 98 24.24 35.48 -11.77
C MET A 98 24.45 35.42 -10.25
N PRO A 99 25.57 35.95 -9.72
CA PRO A 99 25.76 36.08 -8.29
C PRO A 99 24.56 36.85 -7.74
N LYS A 100 23.84 36.23 -6.79
CA LYS A 100 22.79 36.94 -6.05
C LYS A 100 23.49 38.12 -5.39
N VAL A 101 23.12 39.34 -5.79
CA VAL A 101 23.47 40.56 -5.07
C VAL A 101 22.93 40.36 -3.65
N ILE A 102 23.84 40.11 -2.72
CA ILE A 102 23.54 40.08 -1.30
C ILE A 102 23.42 41.55 -0.93
N VAL A 103 22.19 42.05 -0.87
CA VAL A 103 21.91 43.36 -0.30
C VAL A 103 22.17 43.24 1.19
N GLU A 104 23.25 43.87 1.65
CA GLU A 104 23.62 43.98 3.06
C GLU A 104 22.52 44.75 3.82
N GLN A 105 21.63 44.01 4.48
CA GLN A 105 20.69 44.56 5.47
C GLN A 105 21.37 44.58 6.83
N GLU A 106 22.24 45.55 7.07
CA GLU A 106 23.12 45.62 8.25
C GLU A 106 22.46 46.11 9.56
N LYS A 107 21.13 46.23 9.66
CA LYS A 107 20.49 46.74 10.91
C LYS A 107 19.36 45.91 11.50
N GLU A 108 18.99 44.79 10.88
CA GLU A 108 17.91 43.91 11.37
C GLU A 108 18.41 42.61 12.03
N TRP A 109 19.73 42.44 12.14
CA TRP A 109 20.36 41.18 12.53
C TRP A 109 20.37 40.95 14.05
N ASP A 110 20.44 42.01 14.85
CA ASP A 110 20.57 41.91 16.31
C ASP A 110 19.25 41.52 17.01
N GLU A 111 18.10 42.00 16.54
CA GLU A 111 16.81 41.65 17.13
C GLU A 111 16.44 40.18 16.89
N LYS A 112 16.72 39.67 15.69
CA LYS A 112 16.48 38.25 15.34
C LYS A 112 17.40 37.31 16.10
N GLN A 113 18.65 37.69 16.32
CA GLN A 113 19.58 36.94 17.19
C GLN A 113 19.06 36.91 18.63
N HIS A 114 18.66 38.07 19.18
CA HIS A 114 18.12 38.16 20.53
C HIS A 114 16.83 37.34 20.72
N GLU A 115 15.91 37.39 19.75
CA GLU A 115 14.69 36.59 19.78
C GLU A 115 14.98 35.07 19.72
N MET A 116 15.99 34.66 18.93
CA MET A 116 16.43 33.27 18.89
C MET A 116 17.06 32.81 20.21
N GLU A 117 17.81 33.68 20.90
CA GLU A 117 18.36 33.37 22.22
C GLU A 117 17.26 33.25 23.29
N LEU A 118 16.28 34.14 23.29
CA LEU A 118 15.12 34.04 24.17
C LEU A 118 14.35 32.73 23.93
N LYS A 119 14.15 32.34 22.66
CA LYS A 119 13.53 31.06 22.30
C LYS A 119 14.33 29.86 22.81
N LYS A 120 15.66 29.90 22.76
CA LYS A 120 16.51 28.83 23.33
C LYS A 120 16.35 28.72 24.84
N ILE A 121 16.29 29.84 25.56
CA ILE A 121 16.12 29.86 27.02
C ILE A 121 14.74 29.31 27.42
N VAL A 122 13.68 29.75 26.73
CA VAL A 122 12.31 29.24 26.97
C VAL A 122 12.21 27.75 26.65
N PHE A 123 12.82 27.31 25.56
CA PHE A 123 12.85 25.89 25.18
C PHE A 123 13.60 25.04 26.22
N ALA A 124 14.73 25.52 26.75
CA ALA A 124 15.48 24.83 27.78
C ALA A 124 14.67 24.68 29.09
N LYS A 125 14.00 25.74 29.54
CA LYS A 125 13.12 25.70 30.72
C LYS A 125 11.94 24.73 30.54
N ASN A 126 11.29 24.76 29.37
CA ASN A 126 10.19 23.85 29.05
C ASN A 126 10.65 22.40 28.91
N ARG A 127 11.85 22.16 28.38
CA ARG A 127 12.44 20.83 28.26
C ARG A 127 12.71 20.21 29.64
N ALA A 128 13.24 20.98 30.59
CA ALA A 128 13.46 20.49 31.96
C ALA A 128 12.14 20.09 32.63
N LYS A 129 11.10 20.92 32.52
CA LYS A 129 9.75 20.62 33.04
C LYS A 129 9.15 19.37 32.37
N TRP A 130 9.31 19.24 31.06
CA TRP A 130 8.82 18.09 30.30
C TRP A 130 9.55 16.80 30.67
N LEU A 131 10.87 16.84 30.85
CA LEU A 131 11.66 15.71 31.30
C LEU A 131 11.27 15.30 32.72
N LYS A 132 11.02 16.25 33.62
CA LYS A 132 10.53 15.98 34.99
C LYS A 132 9.19 15.23 34.97
N MET A 133 8.21 15.68 34.16
CA MET A 133 6.91 15.00 34.01
C MET A 133 6.97 13.61 33.35
N ARG A 134 8.08 13.26 32.70
CA ARG A 134 8.27 11.93 32.07
C ARG A 134 9.19 11.01 32.86
N ALA A 135 10.09 11.56 33.67
CA ALA A 135 10.98 10.80 34.55
C ALA A 135 10.24 10.29 35.80
N GLU A 136 9.16 10.95 36.21
CA GLU A 136 8.29 10.42 37.27
C GLU A 136 7.70 9.07 36.83
N PRO A 137 7.83 8.01 37.66
CA PRO A 137 7.29 6.70 37.34
C PRO A 137 5.79 6.83 37.15
N ARG A 138 5.34 6.62 35.91
CA ARG A 138 3.91 6.58 35.62
C ARG A 138 3.35 5.38 36.37
N GLY A 139 2.50 5.63 37.36
CA GLY A 139 1.74 4.58 38.02
C GLY A 139 1.09 3.70 36.95
N ILE A 140 1.17 2.38 37.15
CA ILE A 140 0.59 1.40 36.23
C ILE A 140 -0.84 1.87 35.94
N PRO A 141 -1.19 2.15 34.67
CA PRO A 141 -2.53 2.64 34.35
C PRO A 141 -3.52 1.62 34.92
N LYS A 142 -4.48 2.09 35.72
CA LYS A 142 -5.56 1.24 36.24
C LYS A 142 -6.11 0.47 35.06
N ARG A 143 -6.01 -0.86 35.09
CA ARG A 143 -6.51 -1.72 34.01
C ARG A 143 -7.98 -1.36 33.82
N HIS A 144 -8.28 -0.67 32.73
CA HIS A 144 -9.64 -0.38 32.33
C HIS A 144 -10.31 -1.73 32.11
N LYS A 145 -11.23 -2.10 33.00
CA LYS A 145 -12.09 -3.27 32.78
C LYS A 145 -12.93 -2.93 31.56
N HIS A 146 -12.60 -3.52 30.41
CA HIS A 146 -13.46 -3.40 29.24
C HIS A 146 -14.80 -4.06 29.60
N PRO A 147 -15.94 -3.38 29.39
CA PRO A 147 -17.23 -4.01 29.63
C PRO A 147 -17.29 -5.25 28.73
N VAL A 148 -17.54 -6.40 29.34
CA VAL A 148 -17.71 -7.65 28.60
C VAL A 148 -19.05 -7.53 27.89
N GLU A 149 -19.03 -7.55 26.58
CA GLU A 149 -20.26 -7.54 25.78
C GLU A 149 -20.80 -8.97 25.75
N VAL A 150 -22.03 -9.15 26.26
CA VAL A 150 -22.71 -10.44 26.24
C VAL A 150 -23.49 -10.53 24.94
N VAL A 151 -23.21 -11.57 24.14
CA VAL A 151 -23.94 -11.82 22.89
C VAL A 151 -25.21 -12.60 23.20
N ILE A 152 -26.36 -12.00 22.93
CA ILE A 152 -27.67 -12.65 23.04
C ILE A 152 -28.22 -12.85 21.64
N VAL A 153 -28.62 -14.08 21.30
CA VAL A 153 -29.26 -14.37 20.01
C VAL A 153 -30.77 -14.41 20.20
N VAL A 154 -31.47 -13.41 19.66
CA VAL A 154 -32.94 -13.34 19.71
C VAL A 154 -33.48 -13.41 18.28
N HIS A 155 -34.29 -14.44 17.97
CA HIS A 155 -34.85 -14.69 16.63
C HIS A 155 -33.81 -14.70 15.49
N GLY A 156 -32.65 -15.34 15.72
CA GLY A 156 -31.60 -15.49 14.70
C GLY A 156 -30.77 -14.23 14.45
N LYS A 157 -31.03 -13.13 15.15
CA LYS A 157 -30.19 -11.92 15.12
C LYS A 157 -29.34 -11.86 16.39
N LYS A 158 -28.03 -11.72 16.22
CA LYS A 158 -27.07 -11.51 17.32
C LYS A 158 -27.18 -10.06 17.79
N LEU A 159 -27.50 -9.85 19.06
CA LEU A 159 -27.52 -8.55 19.72
C LEU A 159 -26.42 -8.50 20.77
N PHE A 160 -25.58 -7.48 20.69
CA PHE A 160 -24.53 -7.23 21.67
C PHE A 160 -25.09 -6.29 22.73
N VAL A 161 -25.30 -6.82 23.93
CA VAL A 161 -25.81 -6.06 25.07
C VAL A 161 -24.72 -6.03 26.13
N ARG A 162 -24.45 -4.84 26.69
CA ARG A 162 -23.54 -4.74 27.83
C ARG A 162 -24.15 -5.47 29.01
N GLU A 163 -23.32 -6.15 29.79
CA GLU A 163 -23.76 -6.93 30.96
C GLU A 163 -24.63 -6.08 31.91
N ASP A 164 -24.23 -4.83 32.16
CA ASP A 164 -24.96 -3.84 32.98
C ASP A 164 -26.36 -3.49 32.44
N GLN A 165 -26.64 -3.77 31.16
CA GLN A 165 -27.90 -3.47 30.47
C GLN A 165 -28.74 -4.72 30.21
N LEU A 166 -28.23 -5.89 30.56
CA LEU A 166 -28.85 -7.18 30.29
C LEU A 166 -30.21 -7.31 31.01
N GLU A 167 -30.25 -6.92 32.29
CA GLU A 167 -31.46 -6.99 33.11
C GLU A 167 -32.57 -6.07 32.60
N ASP A 168 -32.21 -4.83 32.24
CA ASP A 168 -33.13 -3.86 31.64
C ASP A 168 -33.65 -4.32 30.27
N TYR A 169 -32.80 -4.97 29.48
CA TYR A 169 -33.18 -5.52 28.17
C TYR A 169 -34.15 -6.69 28.33
N MET A 170 -33.87 -7.62 29.25
CA MET A 170 -34.76 -8.75 29.58
C MET A 170 -36.12 -8.26 30.11
N ALA A 171 -36.13 -7.23 30.97
CA ALA A 171 -37.34 -6.63 31.49
C ALA A 171 -38.19 -5.91 30.42
N LYS A 172 -37.56 -5.28 29.41
CA LYS A 172 -38.24 -4.64 28.28
C LYS A 172 -38.75 -5.62 27.24
N SER A 173 -37.97 -6.66 26.94
CA SER A 173 -38.34 -7.78 26.06
C SER A 173 -39.66 -8.42 26.47
N LEU A 174 -39.84 -8.69 27.77
CA LEU A 174 -41.06 -9.28 28.33
C LEU A 174 -42.29 -8.36 28.26
N ARG A 175 -42.11 -7.04 28.14
CA ARG A 175 -43.22 -6.06 28.10
C ARG A 175 -43.71 -5.75 26.69
N GLN A 176 -42.91 -6.01 25.66
CA GLN A 176 -43.26 -5.72 24.27
C GLN A 176 -43.77 -6.95 23.54
N ARG A 177 -45.01 -7.38 23.81
CA ARG A 177 -45.92 -8.05 22.85
C ARG A 177 -47.28 -8.46 23.44
N ARG A 178 -47.84 -7.68 24.37
CA ARG A 178 -49.30 -7.70 24.53
C ARG A 178 -49.87 -6.81 23.43
N THR A 179 -50.12 -7.40 22.25
CA THR A 179 -50.97 -6.76 21.25
C THR A 179 -52.30 -6.43 21.93
N LYS A 180 -52.78 -5.19 21.80
CA LYS A 180 -54.07 -4.74 22.38
C LYS A 180 -55.30 -5.48 21.83
N HIS A 181 -55.11 -6.38 20.87
CA HIS A 181 -56.15 -7.18 20.28
C HIS A 181 -55.92 -8.63 20.69
N ASP A 182 -56.99 -9.28 21.14
CA ASP A 182 -57.00 -10.71 21.42
C ASP A 182 -56.50 -11.46 20.18
N ILE A 183 -55.53 -12.34 20.39
CA ILE A 183 -54.99 -13.16 19.32
C ILE A 183 -56.14 -14.06 18.85
N ASP A 184 -56.56 -13.87 17.61
CA ASP A 184 -57.67 -14.62 17.03
C ASP A 184 -57.19 -16.03 16.67
N TRP A 185 -57.18 -16.92 17.67
CA TRP A 185 -56.62 -18.27 17.60
C TRP A 185 -57.19 -19.11 16.44
N LYS A 186 -58.43 -18.81 16.01
CA LYS A 186 -59.09 -19.43 14.85
C LYS A 186 -58.32 -19.23 13.54
N ARG A 187 -57.57 -18.14 13.41
CA ARG A 187 -56.73 -17.88 12.22
C ARG A 187 -55.44 -18.71 12.24
N PHE A 188 -54.92 -19.02 13.41
CA PHE A 188 -53.75 -19.90 13.53
C PHE A 188 -54.09 -21.33 13.15
N ASP A 189 -55.26 -21.82 13.55
CA ASP A 189 -55.75 -23.15 13.17
C ASP A 189 -56.01 -23.28 11.67
N THR A 190 -56.39 -22.20 10.99
CA THR A 190 -56.57 -22.23 9.52
C THR A 190 -55.24 -22.16 8.76
N LEU A 191 -54.23 -21.47 9.30
CA LEU A 191 -52.90 -21.38 8.69
C LEU A 191 -51.99 -22.58 8.99
N SER A 192 -52.28 -23.34 10.06
CA SER A 192 -51.55 -24.56 10.41
C SER A 192 -51.91 -25.76 9.52
N ILE A 193 -53.03 -25.69 8.80
CA ILE A 193 -53.40 -26.69 7.80
C ILE A 193 -52.49 -26.51 6.58
N PRO A 194 -51.58 -27.47 6.27
CA PRO A 194 -50.69 -27.37 5.12
C PRO A 194 -51.54 -27.28 3.85
N THR A 195 -51.45 -26.15 3.16
CA THR A 195 -52.17 -25.96 1.89
C THR A 195 -51.68 -27.01 0.90
N LYS A 196 -52.61 -27.79 0.31
CA LYS A 196 -52.29 -28.76 -0.75
C LYS A 196 -51.48 -28.05 -1.84
N ILE A 197 -50.21 -28.43 -1.99
CA ILE A 197 -49.32 -27.89 -3.02
C ILE A 197 -49.99 -28.14 -4.36
N THR A 198 -50.48 -27.08 -5.00
CA THR A 198 -51.04 -27.21 -6.36
C THR A 198 -49.91 -27.63 -7.28
N PRO A 199 -50.05 -28.71 -8.08
CA PRO A 199 -49.01 -29.23 -8.96
C PRO A 199 -48.81 -28.36 -10.22
N LYS A 200 -48.76 -27.03 -10.06
CA LYS A 200 -48.47 -26.11 -11.16
C LYS A 200 -47.02 -26.22 -11.64
N TYR A 201 -46.14 -26.76 -10.80
CA TYR A 201 -44.74 -27.01 -11.16
C TYR A 201 -44.51 -28.52 -11.16
N LYS A 202 -44.41 -29.11 -12.36
CA LYS A 202 -43.79 -30.42 -12.51
C LYS A 202 -42.32 -30.23 -12.12
N VAL A 203 -41.91 -30.80 -11.00
CA VAL A 203 -40.48 -30.98 -10.69
C VAL A 203 -39.96 -31.94 -11.75
N LEU A 204 -39.45 -31.38 -12.86
CA LEU A 204 -38.73 -32.18 -13.82
C LEU A 204 -37.49 -32.70 -13.08
N PRO A 205 -37.25 -34.02 -13.04
CA PRO A 205 -36.02 -34.53 -12.47
C PRO A 205 -34.89 -33.83 -13.22
N VAL A 206 -34.05 -33.10 -12.50
CA VAL A 206 -32.85 -32.49 -13.06
C VAL A 206 -32.03 -33.67 -13.53
N LYS A 207 -32.09 -33.97 -14.84
CA LYS A 207 -31.20 -34.91 -15.49
C LYS A 207 -29.83 -34.25 -15.49
N ASP A 208 -29.19 -34.23 -14.32
CA ASP A 208 -27.80 -33.84 -14.16
C ASP A 208 -26.95 -34.95 -14.74
N THR A 209 -26.83 -34.86 -16.06
CA THR A 209 -25.80 -35.52 -16.83
C THR A 209 -24.56 -34.63 -16.82
N TYR A 210 -24.17 -34.08 -15.67
CA TYR A 210 -22.94 -33.29 -15.52
C TYR A 210 -21.74 -34.06 -16.09
N PHE A 211 -21.72 -35.37 -15.84
CA PHE A 211 -20.74 -36.29 -16.41
C PHE A 211 -20.89 -36.49 -17.93
N GLU A 212 -22.11 -36.58 -18.47
CA GLU A 212 -22.29 -36.74 -19.92
C GLU A 212 -22.03 -35.44 -20.70
N THR A 213 -22.35 -34.28 -20.12
CA THR A 213 -22.01 -32.96 -20.69
C THR A 213 -20.50 -32.76 -20.68
N ARG A 214 -19.81 -33.11 -19.58
CA ARG A 214 -18.35 -33.11 -19.53
C ARG A 214 -17.74 -34.05 -20.57
N ALA A 215 -18.28 -35.27 -20.72
CA ALA A 215 -17.82 -36.23 -21.72
C ALA A 215 -18.06 -35.75 -23.16
N ARG A 216 -19.19 -35.08 -23.45
CA ARG A 216 -19.45 -34.46 -24.76
C ARG A 216 -18.47 -33.32 -25.03
N ASN A 217 -18.24 -32.45 -24.05
CA ASN A 217 -17.32 -31.31 -24.19
C ASN A 217 -15.85 -31.75 -24.34
N LEU A 218 -15.47 -32.90 -23.79
CA LEU A 218 -14.15 -33.50 -24.02
C LEU A 218 -14.00 -34.09 -25.43
N LYS A 219 -15.11 -34.52 -26.04
CA LYS A 219 -15.13 -35.12 -27.40
C LYS A 219 -15.34 -34.10 -28.52
N THR A 220 -15.71 -32.85 -28.20
CA THR A 220 -15.89 -31.82 -29.22
C THR A 220 -14.55 -31.46 -29.84
N THR A 221 -14.44 -31.66 -31.15
CA THR A 221 -13.29 -31.20 -31.93
C THR A 221 -13.20 -29.69 -31.90
N LEU A 222 -11.97 -29.16 -31.81
CA LEU A 222 -11.71 -27.74 -31.86
C LEU A 222 -12.28 -27.13 -33.16
N SER A 223 -12.99 -26.02 -33.04
CA SER A 223 -13.43 -25.27 -34.22
C SER A 223 -12.22 -24.84 -35.05
N LYS A 224 -12.36 -24.76 -36.39
CA LYS A 224 -11.25 -24.40 -37.29
C LYS A 224 -10.51 -23.12 -36.84
N ARG A 225 -11.27 -22.09 -36.45
CA ARG A 225 -10.75 -20.83 -35.90
C ARG A 225 -9.98 -21.00 -34.58
N MET A 226 -10.45 -21.85 -33.67
CA MET A 226 -9.70 -22.13 -32.44
C MET A 226 -8.42 -22.93 -32.74
N GLY A 227 -8.46 -23.83 -33.73
CA GLY A 227 -7.28 -24.54 -34.21
C GLY A 227 -6.21 -23.57 -34.74
N GLU A 228 -6.61 -22.59 -35.56
CA GLU A 228 -5.71 -21.52 -36.05
C GLU A 228 -5.13 -20.67 -34.91
N LEU A 229 -5.94 -20.33 -33.90
CA LEU A 229 -5.48 -19.57 -32.73
C LEU A 229 -4.57 -20.37 -31.80
N TYR A 230 -4.71 -21.70 -31.78
CA TYR A 230 -3.89 -22.60 -30.98
C TYR A 230 -2.52 -22.87 -31.61
N GLN A 231 -2.38 -22.65 -32.92
CA GLN A 231 -1.08 -22.77 -33.56
C GLN A 231 -0.12 -21.73 -32.96
N PRO A 232 1.10 -22.14 -32.56
CA PRO A 232 2.09 -21.21 -32.04
C PRO A 232 2.38 -20.18 -33.13
N ARG A 233 2.31 -18.90 -32.77
CA ARG A 233 2.65 -17.83 -33.70
C ARG A 233 4.14 -17.93 -34.01
N THR A 234 4.49 -17.94 -35.30
CA THR A 234 5.87 -17.79 -35.72
C THR A 234 6.36 -16.42 -35.29
N LEU A 235 7.37 -16.39 -34.41
CA LEU A 235 7.97 -15.14 -33.97
C LEU A 235 8.77 -14.54 -35.14
N PRO A 236 8.74 -13.21 -35.33
CA PRO A 236 9.58 -12.56 -36.34
C PRO A 236 11.07 -12.79 -36.03
N GLU A 237 11.92 -12.80 -37.05
CA GLU A 237 13.36 -13.06 -36.90
C GLU A 237 14.05 -12.09 -35.91
N GLU A 238 13.55 -10.86 -35.81
CA GLU A 238 14.02 -9.87 -34.84
C GLU A 238 13.77 -10.31 -33.38
N ALA A 239 12.66 -11.00 -33.11
CA ALA A 239 12.35 -11.53 -31.78
C ALA A 239 13.11 -12.84 -31.47
N LEU A 240 13.67 -13.51 -32.48
CA LEU A 240 14.58 -14.63 -32.28
C LEU A 240 15.95 -14.18 -31.75
N LEU A 241 16.35 -12.93 -31.99
CA LEU A 241 17.58 -12.35 -31.41
C LEU A 241 17.51 -12.27 -29.89
N ASP A 242 16.33 -11.98 -29.32
CA ASP A 242 16.10 -11.98 -27.87
C ASP A 242 16.10 -13.39 -27.27
N LEU A 243 15.72 -14.43 -28.03
CA LEU A 243 15.81 -15.81 -27.58
C LEU A 243 17.25 -16.33 -27.55
N ASN A 244 18.10 -15.80 -28.44
CA ASN A 244 19.54 -16.02 -28.44
C ASN A 244 20.30 -15.04 -27.52
N TYR A 245 19.57 -14.23 -26.74
CA TYR A 245 20.17 -13.38 -25.73
C TYR A 245 20.86 -14.27 -24.69
N ILE A 246 22.19 -14.34 -24.76
CA ILE A 246 23.00 -14.94 -23.72
C ILE A 246 22.80 -14.04 -22.50
N PRO A 247 22.08 -14.47 -21.45
CA PRO A 247 21.91 -13.66 -20.27
C PRO A 247 23.30 -13.24 -19.79
N PHE A 248 23.49 -11.92 -19.69
CA PHE A 248 24.67 -11.21 -19.20
C PHE A 248 25.72 -12.14 -18.61
N THR A 249 26.91 -12.15 -19.21
CA THR A 249 28.09 -12.88 -18.72
C THR A 249 28.24 -12.67 -17.23
N VAL A 250 27.80 -13.66 -16.45
CA VAL A 250 27.78 -13.58 -15.00
C VAL A 250 29.23 -13.46 -14.55
N ALA A 251 29.53 -12.42 -13.77
CA ALA A 251 30.89 -12.22 -13.28
C ALA A 251 31.37 -13.50 -12.56
N LYS A 252 32.61 -13.93 -12.82
CA LYS A 252 33.18 -15.16 -12.22
C LYS A 252 33.10 -15.19 -10.69
N GLY A 253 33.04 -14.01 -10.04
CA GLY A 253 32.81 -13.88 -8.60
C GLY A 253 31.41 -14.28 -8.16
N SER A 254 30.38 -13.95 -8.95
CA SER A 254 28.99 -14.31 -8.66
C SER A 254 28.75 -15.82 -8.78
N LEU A 255 29.45 -16.50 -9.68
CA LEU A 255 29.43 -17.97 -9.79
C LEU A 255 30.01 -18.68 -8.55
N LYS A 256 30.89 -18.00 -7.81
CA LYS A 256 31.51 -18.51 -6.58
C LYS A 256 30.77 -18.09 -5.31
N TYR A 257 29.72 -17.30 -5.44
CA TYR A 257 29.00 -16.79 -4.28
C TYR A 257 28.22 -17.93 -3.62
N GLN A 258 28.53 -18.20 -2.35
CA GLN A 258 27.74 -19.08 -1.52
C GLN A 258 26.58 -18.28 -0.95
N ILE A 259 25.38 -18.82 -1.08
CA ILE A 259 24.17 -18.19 -0.55
C ILE A 259 24.31 -18.07 0.99
N THR A 260 23.80 -16.98 1.56
CA THR A 260 23.83 -16.83 3.02
C THR A 260 22.66 -17.60 3.64
N PRO A 261 22.77 -18.10 4.89
CA PRO A 261 21.69 -18.87 5.52
C PRO A 261 20.37 -18.09 5.56
N ARG A 262 20.42 -16.77 5.77
CA ARG A 262 19.22 -15.91 5.69
C ARG A 262 18.60 -15.87 4.30
N MET A 263 19.41 -15.90 3.24
CA MET A 263 18.88 -15.95 1.87
C MET A 263 18.34 -17.33 1.53
N GLU A 264 18.87 -18.42 2.11
CA GLU A 264 18.26 -19.75 2.05
C GLU A 264 16.88 -19.76 2.70
N GLU A 265 16.75 -19.22 3.92
CA GLU A 265 15.46 -19.08 4.61
C GLU A 265 14.44 -18.28 3.80
N LEU A 266 14.87 -17.16 3.21
CA LEU A 266 13.98 -16.32 2.38
C LEU A 266 13.67 -16.92 1.00
N ALA A 267 14.55 -17.77 0.47
CA ALA A 267 14.36 -18.45 -0.79
C ALA A 267 13.43 -19.67 -0.67
N GLN A 268 13.27 -20.22 0.54
CA GLN A 268 12.26 -21.23 0.79
C GLN A 268 10.86 -20.63 0.51
N PRO A 269 10.03 -21.30 -0.29
CA PRO A 269 8.68 -20.83 -0.55
C PRO A 269 7.93 -20.73 0.77
N PHE A 270 7.28 -19.59 0.99
CA PHE A 270 6.46 -19.38 2.18
C PHE A 270 5.27 -20.34 2.15
N THR A 271 5.35 -21.43 2.90
CA THR A 271 4.24 -22.36 3.10
C THR A 271 3.24 -21.72 4.05
N ARG A 272 2.11 -21.25 3.51
CA ARG A 272 0.93 -20.96 4.34
C ARG A 272 0.34 -22.29 4.76
N ASN A 273 0.18 -22.51 6.06
CA ASN A 273 -0.62 -23.62 6.52
C ASN A 273 -2.08 -23.26 6.23
N GLU A 274 -2.79 -24.10 5.47
CA GLU A 274 -4.20 -23.88 5.15
C GLU A 274 -5.07 -23.83 6.42
N GLU A 275 -4.63 -24.45 7.51
CA GLU A 275 -5.30 -24.44 8.83
C GLU A 275 -5.19 -23.10 9.57
N ASP A 276 -4.18 -22.26 9.27
CA ASP A 276 -4.00 -20.95 9.93
C ASP A 276 -4.82 -19.83 9.25
N ASP A 277 -5.29 -20.03 8.02
CA ASP A 277 -5.97 -19.00 7.21
C ASP A 277 -7.51 -18.97 7.39
N ASP A 278 -8.12 -20.04 7.96
CA ASP A 278 -9.58 -20.16 8.08
C ASP A 278 -10.15 -19.78 9.46
N ASP A 279 -9.35 -19.78 10.53
CA ASP A 279 -9.90 -19.75 11.90
C ASP A 279 -10.08 -18.35 12.51
N GLU A 280 -9.39 -17.31 12.05
CA GLU A 280 -9.60 -15.95 12.55
C GLU A 280 -9.43 -14.91 11.43
N ILE A 281 -10.41 -14.84 10.52
CA ILE A 281 -10.68 -13.56 9.86
C ILE A 281 -11.14 -12.63 10.98
N ASP A 282 -10.17 -11.94 11.59
CA ASP A 282 -10.42 -10.88 12.53
C ASP A 282 -11.49 -9.98 11.89
N ASP A 283 -12.67 -9.86 12.50
CA ASP A 283 -13.77 -8.99 12.03
C ASP A 283 -13.29 -7.53 11.86
N TYR A 284 -12.11 -7.23 12.40
CA TYR A 284 -11.41 -5.97 12.33
C TYR A 284 -10.53 -5.78 11.08
N VAL A 285 -10.25 -6.81 10.27
CA VAL A 285 -9.42 -6.68 9.04
C VAL A 285 -9.98 -5.64 8.09
N PHE A 286 -11.31 -5.54 8.01
CA PHE A 286 -12.01 -4.53 7.21
C PHE A 286 -12.48 -3.31 8.02
N SER A 287 -12.32 -3.33 9.34
CA SER A 287 -12.68 -2.18 10.17
C SER A 287 -11.56 -1.15 10.20
N VAL A 288 -11.87 0.06 9.73
CA VAL A 288 -10.95 1.19 9.82
C VAL A 288 -10.71 1.52 11.30
N PRO A 289 -9.44 1.58 11.78
CA PRO A 289 -9.17 1.86 13.17
C PRO A 289 -9.71 3.25 13.57
N ARG A 290 -10.26 3.39 14.77
CA ARG A 290 -10.87 4.65 15.26
C ARG A 290 -9.93 5.86 15.19
N ARG A 291 -8.61 5.64 15.25
CA ARG A 291 -7.61 6.70 15.06
C ARG A 291 -7.57 7.22 13.63
N ALA A 292 -7.70 6.35 12.64
CA ALA A 292 -7.80 6.74 11.23
C ALA A 292 -9.13 7.46 10.95
N LEU A 293 -10.24 7.02 11.54
CA LEU A 293 -11.54 7.72 11.44
C LEU A 293 -11.51 9.14 12.04
N ARG A 294 -10.67 9.38 13.06
CA ARG A 294 -10.49 10.69 13.69
C ARG A 294 -9.37 11.52 13.04
N ALA A 295 -8.63 10.96 12.09
CA ALA A 295 -7.55 11.67 11.44
C ALA A 295 -8.13 12.77 10.55
N LYS A 296 -7.67 14.01 10.76
CA LYS A 296 -8.01 15.12 9.87
C LYS A 296 -7.03 15.15 8.70
N CYS A 297 -7.56 15.26 7.49
CA CYS A 297 -6.74 15.45 6.29
C CYS A 297 -5.89 16.73 6.44
N SER A 298 -4.67 16.73 5.87
CA SER A 298 -3.89 17.96 5.79
C SER A 298 -4.60 18.99 4.90
N LYS A 299 -4.37 20.30 5.14
CA LYS A 299 -5.01 21.37 4.35
C LYS A 299 -4.84 21.18 2.84
N ARG A 300 -3.62 20.82 2.42
CA ARG A 300 -3.29 20.54 1.01
C ARG A 300 -4.08 19.37 0.43
N LEU A 301 -4.22 18.26 1.17
CA LEU A 301 -5.02 17.12 0.71
C LEU A 301 -6.51 17.48 0.64
N ALA A 302 -7.00 18.29 1.58
CA ALA A 302 -8.38 18.77 1.56
C ALA A 302 -8.67 19.70 0.36
N GLU A 303 -7.69 20.50 -0.08
CA GLU A 303 -7.78 21.32 -1.30
C GLU A 303 -7.77 20.47 -2.56
N LEU A 304 -6.86 19.49 -2.65
CA LEU A 304 -6.77 18.57 -3.80
C LEU A 304 -7.98 17.65 -3.95
N ALA A 305 -8.63 17.30 -2.83
CA ALA A 305 -9.82 16.47 -2.84
C ALA A 305 -11.09 17.24 -3.27
N ARG A 306 -11.02 18.57 -3.44
CA ARG A 306 -12.16 19.33 -3.97
C ARG A 306 -12.42 18.91 -5.43
N PRO A 307 -13.69 18.70 -5.82
CA PRO A 307 -14.00 18.37 -7.20
C PRO A 307 -13.53 19.50 -8.11
N ILE A 308 -12.81 19.13 -9.17
CA ILE A 308 -12.41 20.07 -10.22
C ILE A 308 -13.67 20.35 -11.05
N MET A 309 -14.29 21.51 -10.86
CA MET A 309 -15.34 21.98 -11.76
C MET A 309 -14.71 22.26 -13.12
N ARG A 310 -15.22 21.60 -14.16
CA ARG A 310 -14.85 21.84 -15.55
C ARG A 310 -16.04 22.51 -16.20
N ASP A 311 -15.84 23.72 -16.69
CA ASP A 311 -16.84 24.46 -17.48
C ASP A 311 -16.92 23.91 -18.91
#